data_AF-X1J4H3-F1
#
_entry.id   AF-X1J4H3-F1
#
_cell.length_a   1.000
_cell.length_b   1.000
_cell.length_c   1.000
_cell.angle_alpha   90.00
_cell.angle_beta   90.00
_cell.angle_gamma   90.00
#
_symmetry.space_group_name_H-M   'P 1'
#
loop_
_entity.id
_entity.type
_entity.pdbx_description
1 polymer ?
#
loop_
_entity_poly.entity_id
_entity_poly.type
_entity_poly.pdbx_seq_one_letter_code
_entity_poly.pdbx_strand_id
1 'polypeptide(L)'
;KHNGIVPDKIDELLKLPGVGRKTANLVVTVAYKKQGLCVDTHVHRIVNRWGYVKTKSPYETEMALRKKLSPRYWIIFNDLLVAYGQNLCRPISPKCNICSISKYCLCYKE
;
A
#
# COMPACT_ATOMS: atom_id res chain seq x y z
N LYS A 1 31.13 -3.82 3.05
CA LYS A 1 30.17 -3.21 2.09
C LYS A 1 29.28 -2.26 2.89
N HIS A 2 29.17 -0.99 2.47
CA HIS A 2 28.38 0.10 3.08
C HIS A 2 28.98 0.91 4.27
N ASN A 3 30.24 0.70 4.68
CA ASN A 3 30.93 1.53 5.71
C ASN A 3 30.13 1.82 7.00
N GLY A 4 29.28 0.90 7.45
CA GLY A 4 28.44 1.08 8.63
C GLY A 4 27.20 1.97 8.42
N ILE A 5 26.97 2.47 7.19
CA ILE A 5 25.83 3.28 6.82
C ILE A 5 24.75 2.37 6.20
N VAL A 6 23.52 2.48 6.68
CA VAL A 6 22.39 1.77 6.08
C VAL A 6 22.11 2.37 4.69
N PRO A 7 21.90 1.56 3.64
CA PRO A 7 21.57 2.07 2.31
C PRO A 7 20.20 2.78 2.29
N ASP A 8 20.08 3.83 1.48
CA ASP A 8 18.86 4.61 1.32
C ASP A 8 18.07 4.28 0.03
N LYS A 9 18.45 3.18 -0.64
CA LYS A 9 17.85 2.64 -1.87
C LYS A 9 17.30 1.23 -1.63
N ILE A 10 16.08 0.98 -2.13
CA ILE A 10 15.40 -0.31 -1.98
C ILE A 10 16.23 -1.47 -2.56
N ASP A 11 16.79 -1.31 -3.76
CA ASP A 11 17.55 -2.38 -4.43
C ASP A 11 18.86 -2.73 -3.71
N GLU A 12 19.40 -1.81 -2.90
CA GLU A 12 20.56 -2.06 -2.06
C GLU A 12 20.15 -2.72 -0.75
N LEU A 13 19.05 -2.28 -0.14
CA LEU A 13 18.47 -2.90 1.06
C LEU A 13 18.06 -4.35 0.81
N LEU A 14 17.51 -4.67 -0.37
CA LEU A 14 17.13 -6.04 -0.75
C LEU A 14 18.31 -7.00 -0.88
N LYS A 15 19.56 -6.50 -0.96
CA LYS A 15 20.77 -7.32 -0.96
C LYS A 15 21.22 -7.71 0.45
N LEU A 16 20.61 -7.14 1.49
CA LEU A 16 20.93 -7.46 2.88
C LEU A 16 20.19 -8.76 3.30
N PRO A 17 20.89 -9.70 3.95
CA PRO A 17 20.27 -10.94 4.41
C PRO A 17 19.13 -10.64 5.40
N GLY A 18 17.96 -11.24 5.19
CA GLY A 18 16.77 -11.04 6.02
C GLY A 18 15.94 -9.79 5.70
N VAL A 19 16.39 -8.95 4.76
CA VAL A 19 15.65 -7.74 4.37
C VAL A 19 14.75 -8.02 3.17
N GLY A 20 13.46 -8.23 3.44
CA GLY A 20 12.43 -8.28 2.42
C GLY A 20 12.00 -6.88 1.94
N ARG A 21 11.25 -6.82 0.83
CA ARG A 21 10.80 -5.55 0.23
C ARG A 21 9.97 -4.67 1.18
N LYS A 22 9.19 -5.28 2.08
CA LYS A 22 8.46 -4.55 3.13
C LYS A 22 9.41 -3.82 4.08
N THR A 23 10.43 -4.54 4.59
CA THR A 23 11.44 -3.98 5.48
C THR A 23 12.24 -2.88 4.78
N ALA A 24 12.65 -3.11 3.52
CA ALA A 24 13.34 -2.10 2.72
C ALA A 24 12.51 -0.81 2.53
N ASN A 25 11.21 -0.97 2.22
CA ASN A 25 10.29 0.16 2.13
C ASN A 25 10.18 0.91 3.47
N LEU A 26 10.07 0.21 4.61
CA LEU A 26 10.00 0.86 5.92
C LEU A 26 11.26 1.68 6.23
N VAL A 27 12.45 1.14 5.97
CA VAL A 27 13.72 1.88 6.19
C VAL A 27 13.75 3.15 5.34
N VAL A 28 13.44 3.05 4.05
CA VAL A 28 13.42 4.21 3.14
C VAL A 28 12.37 5.25 3.55
N THR A 29 11.18 4.81 3.96
CA THR A 29 10.05 5.71 4.24
C THR A 29 10.15 6.34 5.63
N VAL A 30 10.53 5.56 6.65
CA VAL A 30 10.56 6.00 8.06
C VAL A 30 11.91 6.60 8.42
N ALA A 31 13.02 5.90 8.15
CA ALA A 31 14.35 6.36 8.56
C ALA A 31 14.87 7.49 7.66
N TYR A 32 14.65 7.38 6.34
CA TYR A 32 15.10 8.40 5.39
C TYR A 32 14.03 9.42 5.00
N LYS A 33 12.80 9.31 5.56
CA LYS A 33 11.65 10.19 5.25
C LYS A 33 11.38 10.36 3.75
N LYS A 34 11.77 9.39 2.93
CA LYS A 34 11.51 9.43 1.49
C LYS A 34 10.07 9.05 1.22
N GLN A 35 9.51 9.57 0.13
CA GLN A 35 8.16 9.19 -0.28
C GLN A 35 8.15 7.71 -0.69
N GLY A 36 7.56 6.89 0.17
CA GLY A 36 7.35 5.47 -0.04
C GLY A 36 5.87 5.15 0.05
N LEU A 37 5.40 4.33 -0.88
CA LEU A 37 4.04 3.79 -0.85
C LEU A 37 4.12 2.36 -0.33
N CYS A 38 3.70 2.14 0.91
CA CYS A 38 3.62 0.80 1.46
C CYS A 38 2.27 0.18 1.13
N VAL A 39 2.26 -0.90 0.34
CA VAL A 39 1.06 -1.68 0.08
C VAL A 39 1.04 -2.89 1.01
N ASP A 40 0.12 -2.89 1.95
CA ASP A 40 -0.19 -4.05 2.79
C ASP A 40 -1.42 -4.81 2.25
N THR A 41 -1.91 -5.79 3.02
CA THR A 41 -3.08 -6.59 2.64
C THR A 41 -4.38 -5.78 2.62
N HIS A 42 -4.51 -4.73 3.45
CA HIS A 42 -5.66 -3.84 3.46
C HIS A 42 -5.67 -2.99 2.18
N VAL A 43 -4.57 -2.29 1.92
CA VAL A 43 -4.41 -1.46 0.72
C VAL A 43 -4.67 -2.31 -0.51
N HIS A 44 -3.94 -3.42 -0.68
CA HIS A 44 -4.09 -4.31 -1.84
C HIS A 44 -5.54 -4.75 -2.06
N ARG A 45 -6.23 -5.25 -1.02
CA ARG A 45 -7.62 -5.70 -1.14
C ARG A 45 -8.56 -4.55 -1.51
N ILE A 46 -8.44 -3.42 -0.82
CA ILE A 46 -9.40 -2.31 -0.93
C ILE A 46 -9.29 -1.65 -2.31
N VAL A 47 -8.09 -1.35 -2.79
CA VAL A 47 -7.91 -0.68 -4.08
C VAL A 47 -8.32 -1.55 -5.26
N ASN A 48 -8.17 -2.89 -5.13
CA ASN A 48 -8.69 -3.83 -6.13
C ASN A 48 -10.22 -3.94 -6.06
N ARG A 49 -10.83 -3.97 -4.86
CA ARG A 49 -12.30 -3.96 -4.68
C ARG A 49 -12.97 -2.70 -5.21
N TRP A 50 -12.33 -1.56 -5.01
CA TRP A 50 -12.79 -0.29 -5.57
C TRP A 50 -12.74 -0.29 -7.10
N GLY A 51 -11.94 -1.15 -7.71
CA GLY A 51 -11.64 -1.10 -9.13
C GLY A 51 -10.63 -0.02 -9.51
N TYR A 52 -9.99 0.60 -8.52
CA TYR A 52 -9.00 1.66 -8.76
C TYR A 52 -7.77 1.12 -9.49
N VAL A 53 -7.39 -0.12 -9.17
CA VAL A 53 -6.40 -0.92 -9.88
C VAL A 53 -6.92 -2.35 -10.06
N LYS A 54 -6.32 -3.11 -10.99
CA LYS A 54 -6.61 -4.53 -11.21
C LYS A 54 -5.28 -5.28 -11.27
N THR A 55 -4.91 -5.91 -10.16
CA THR A 55 -3.57 -6.45 -9.93
C THR A 55 -3.65 -7.74 -9.11
N LYS A 56 -2.69 -8.65 -9.31
CA LYS A 56 -2.69 -9.97 -8.64
C LYS A 56 -1.75 -10.03 -7.45
N SER A 57 -0.75 -9.15 -7.40
CA SER A 57 0.23 -9.11 -6.32
C SER A 57 0.31 -7.72 -5.66
N PRO A 58 0.68 -7.64 -4.36
CA PRO A 58 0.92 -6.36 -3.69
C PRO A 58 1.99 -5.51 -4.40
N TYR A 59 2.98 -6.15 -5.02
CA TYR A 59 4.00 -5.45 -5.80
C TYR A 59 3.42 -4.78 -7.05
N GLU A 60 2.60 -5.50 -7.82
CA GLU A 60 1.89 -4.91 -8.96
C GLU A 60 0.99 -3.76 -8.52
N THR A 61 0.30 -3.91 -7.38
CA THR A 61 -0.51 -2.83 -6.79
C THR A 61 0.34 -1.61 -6.46
N GLU A 62 1.51 -1.80 -5.83
CA GLU A 62 2.41 -0.69 -5.51
C GLU A 62 2.82 0.06 -6.78
N MET A 63 3.22 -0.66 -7.83
CA MET A 63 3.62 -0.06 -9.10
C MET A 63 2.46 0.64 -9.81
N ALA A 64 1.26 0.05 -9.78
CA ALA A 64 0.06 0.66 -10.36
C ALA A 64 -0.35 1.93 -9.60
N LEU A 65 -0.29 1.91 -8.27
CA LEU A 65 -0.59 3.07 -7.44
C LEU A 65 0.45 4.18 -7.58
N ARG A 66 1.74 3.87 -7.69
CA ARG A 66 2.78 4.89 -7.96
C ARG A 66 2.55 5.66 -9.27
N LYS A 67 1.90 5.03 -10.25
CA LYS A 67 1.54 5.67 -11.54
C LYS A 67 0.26 6.51 -11.48
N LYS A 68 -0.69 6.17 -10.61
CA LYS A 68 -2.02 6.81 -10.54
C LYS A 68 -2.20 7.78 -9.37
N LEU A 69 -1.60 7.48 -8.23
CA LEU A 69 -1.77 8.21 -6.97
C LEU A 69 -0.66 9.26 -6.85
N SER A 70 -1.07 10.52 -6.63
CA SER A 70 -0.11 11.62 -6.41
C SER A 70 0.81 11.34 -5.20
N PRO A 71 2.13 11.62 -5.29
CA PRO A 71 3.08 11.34 -4.22
C PRO A 71 2.76 11.99 -2.88
N ARG A 72 2.04 13.12 -2.89
CA ARG A 72 1.56 13.80 -1.67
C ARG A 72 0.68 12.92 -0.77
N TYR A 73 0.05 11.88 -1.34
CA TYR A 73 -0.83 10.98 -0.60
C TYR A 73 -0.15 9.70 -0.15
N TRP A 74 1.06 9.37 -0.61
CA TRP A 74 1.62 8.02 -0.41
C TRP A 74 1.77 7.60 1.05
N ILE A 75 2.08 8.55 1.93
CA ILE A 75 2.22 8.30 3.36
C ILE A 75 0.86 8.09 4.00
N ILE A 76 -0.06 9.06 3.87
CA ILE A 76 -1.38 9.02 4.53
C ILE A 76 -2.31 7.94 3.97
N PHE A 77 -2.10 7.51 2.72
CA PHE A 77 -2.98 6.55 2.06
C PHE A 77 -3.00 5.20 2.75
N ASN A 78 -1.86 4.74 3.28
CA ASN A 78 -1.82 3.46 4.01
C ASN A 78 -2.64 3.54 5.31
N ASP A 79 -2.37 4.54 6.16
CA ASP A 79 -3.04 4.71 7.45
C ASP A 79 -4.57 4.80 7.30
N LEU A 80 -5.03 5.58 6.32
CA LEU A 80 -6.45 5.70 6.02
C LEU A 80 -7.07 4.36 5.63
N LEU A 81 -6.40 3.59 4.76
CA LEU A 81 -6.92 2.33 4.26
C LEU A 81 -6.88 1.19 5.28
N VAL A 82 -5.91 1.21 6.20
CA VAL A 82 -5.87 0.27 7.34
C VAL A 82 -7.10 0.48 8.22
N ALA A 83 -7.33 1.71 8.69
CA ALA A 83 -8.48 2.05 9.51
C ALA A 83 -9.81 1.75 8.79
N TYR A 84 -9.88 2.11 7.50
CA TYR A 84 -11.04 1.84 6.65
C TYR A 84 -11.31 0.34 6.45
N GLY A 85 -10.26 -0.45 6.24
CA GLY A 85 -10.33 -1.89 6.01
C GLY A 85 -10.70 -2.69 7.25
N GLN A 86 -10.37 -2.20 8.45
CA GLN A 86 -10.73 -2.83 9.71
C GLN A 86 -12.19 -2.53 10.10
N ASN A 87 -12.62 -1.29 9.90
CA ASN A 87 -13.94 -0.85 10.39
C ASN A 87 -15.07 -1.06 9.38
N LEU A 88 -14.80 -0.88 8.08
CA LEU A 88 -15.81 -0.79 7.03
C LEU A 88 -15.62 -1.83 5.92
N CYS A 89 -14.49 -1.80 5.21
CA CYS A 89 -14.20 -2.73 4.09
C CYS A 89 -13.49 -4.00 4.58
N ARG A 90 -14.19 -4.74 5.43
CA ARG A 90 -13.72 -5.97 6.06
C ARG A 90 -13.47 -7.08 5.04
N PRO A 91 -12.56 -8.04 5.31
CA PRO A 91 -12.29 -9.15 4.40
C PRO A 91 -13.57 -9.97 4.13
N ILE A 92 -14.33 -10.25 5.18
CA ILE A 92 -15.60 -10.98 5.16
C ILE A 92 -16.71 -9.98 5.50
N SER A 93 -17.82 -10.04 4.74
CA SER A 93 -19.01 -9.19 4.91
C SER A 93 -18.69 -7.69 5.07
N PRO A 94 -18.15 -7.02 4.03
CA PRO A 94 -17.90 -5.58 4.06
C PRO A 94 -19.21 -4.81 4.26
N LYS A 95 -19.16 -3.72 5.04
CA LYS A 95 -20.32 -2.89 5.37
C LYS A 95 -20.63 -1.89 4.24
N CYS A 96 -20.95 -2.39 3.05
CA CYS A 96 -21.15 -1.58 1.85
C CYS A 96 -22.39 -0.67 1.92
N ASN A 97 -23.41 -1.06 2.69
CA ASN A 97 -24.64 -0.29 2.90
C ASN A 97 -24.41 1.07 3.58
N ILE A 98 -23.42 1.18 4.46
CA ILE A 98 -23.07 2.42 5.17
C ILE A 98 -21.78 3.06 4.63
N CYS A 99 -21.27 2.56 3.50
CA CYS A 99 -20.02 3.00 2.91
C CYS A 99 -20.24 4.23 2.01
N SER A 100 -19.67 5.38 2.37
CA SER A 100 -19.86 6.64 1.64
C SER A 100 -19.34 6.64 0.19
N ILE A 101 -18.42 5.73 -0.13
CA ILE A 101 -17.82 5.58 -1.47
C ILE A 101 -18.36 4.36 -2.23
N SER A 102 -19.37 3.67 -1.71
CA SER A 102 -19.96 2.47 -2.34
C SER A 102 -20.40 2.73 -3.78
N LYS A 103 -20.93 3.93 -4.06
CA LYS A 103 -21.33 4.37 -5.41
C LYS A 103 -20.20 4.38 -6.45
N TYR A 104 -18.95 4.51 -6.01
CA TYR A 104 -17.75 4.47 -6.85
C TYR A 104 -17.04 3.11 -6.82
N CYS A 105 -17.47 2.20 -5.96
CA CYS A 105 -16.81 0.92 -5.74
C CYS A 105 -17.37 -0.15 -6.68
N LEU A 106 -16.52 -0.78 -7.49
CA LEU A 106 -16.94 -1.87 -8.38
C LEU A 106 -17.54 -3.06 -7.61
N CYS A 107 -16.96 -3.42 -6.46
CA CYS A 107 -17.44 -4.52 -5.61
C CYS A 107 -18.89 -4.35 -5.06
N TYR A 108 -19.50 -3.17 -5.15
CA TYR A 108 -20.91 -2.97 -4.76
C TYR A 108 -21.87 -2.97 -5.95
N LYS A 109 -21.35 -2.79 -7.16
CA LYS A 109 -22.14 -2.78 -8.40
C LYS A 109 -22.30 -4.18 -9.00
N GLU A 110 -21.52 -5.13 -8.53
CA GLU A 110 -21.65 -6.58 -8.76
C GLU A 110 -22.44 -7.21 -7.61
#